data_AF-A0A4D4KML3-F1
#
_entry.id   AF-A0A4D4KML3-F1
#
_cell.length_a   1.000
_cell.length_b   1.000
_cell.length_c   1.000
_cell.angle_alpha   90.00
_cell.angle_beta   90.00
_cell.angle_gamma   90.00
#
_symmetry.space_group_name_H-M   'P 1'
#
loop_
_entity.id
_entity.type
_entity.pdbx_description
1 polymer ?
#
loop_
_entity_poly.entity_id
_entity_poly.type
_entity_poly.pdbx_seq_one_letter_code
_entity_poly.pdbx_strand_id
1 'polypeptide(L)' 'MSNKREVPDVTEAARRARFGKLPERIRLEDTVEERAAIAPDPAKDTYNPDEWLVRYCL' A
#
# COMPACT_ATOMS: atom_id res chain seq x y z
N MET A 1 -8.87 39.45 -7.65
CA MET A 1 -9.38 38.38 -8.52
C MET A 1 -10.71 37.89 -7.98
N SER A 2 -11.83 38.32 -8.56
CA SER A 2 -13.17 37.90 -8.10
C SER A 2 -13.41 36.44 -8.49
N ASN A 3 -13.60 35.58 -7.49
CA ASN A 3 -14.07 34.21 -7.68
C ASN A 3 -15.51 34.27 -8.20
N LYS A 4 -15.66 34.06 -9.52
CA LYS A 4 -16.96 34.02 -10.19
C LYS A 4 -17.68 32.78 -9.70
N ARG A 5 -18.82 32.95 -9.02
CA ARG A 5 -19.66 31.81 -8.63
C ARG A 5 -20.12 31.12 -9.91
N GLU A 6 -19.67 29.90 -10.15
CA GLU A 6 -20.15 29.08 -11.25
C GLU A 6 -21.63 28.74 -11.00
N VAL A 7 -22.46 29.12 -11.96
CA VAL A 7 -23.83 28.63 -12.07
C VAL A 7 -23.74 27.12 -12.34
N PRO A 8 -24.55 26.27 -11.68
CA PRO A 8 -24.49 24.84 -11.89
C PRO A 8 -24.76 24.52 -13.37
N ASP A 9 -23.74 24.00 -14.05
CA ASP A 9 -23.86 23.53 -15.43
C ASP A 9 -24.73 22.27 -15.45
N VAL A 10 -25.76 22.27 -16.29
CA VAL A 10 -26.66 21.12 -16.50
C VAL A 10 -25.85 19.89 -16.94
N THR A 11 -24.76 20.09 -17.69
CA THR A 11 -23.88 18.98 -18.09
C THR A 11 -23.10 18.40 -16.90
N GLU A 12 -22.73 19.23 -15.93
CA GLU A 12 -22.07 18.82 -14.69
C GLU A 12 -23.03 18.06 -13.77
N ALA A 13 -24.29 18.50 -13.67
CA ALA A 13 -25.32 17.77 -12.93
C ALA A 13 -25.59 16.38 -13.55
N ALA A 14 -25.69 16.30 -14.88
CA ALA A 14 -25.85 15.03 -15.59
C ALA A 14 -24.63 14.11 -15.40
N ARG A 15 -23.41 14.65 -15.38
CA ARG A 15 -22.17 13.90 -15.11
C ARG A 15 -22.16 13.34 -13.69
N ARG A 16 -22.48 14.15 -12.68
CA ARG A 16 -22.57 13.70 -11.27
C ARG A 16 -23.65 12.67 -11.04
N ALA A 17 -24.80 12.77 -11.71
CA ALA A 17 -25.84 11.74 -11.65
C ALA A 17 -25.39 10.39 -12.23
N ARG A 18 -24.55 10.42 -13.27
CA ARG A 18 -24.00 9.20 -13.91
C ARG A 18 -22.83 8.57 -13.15
N PHE A 19 -21.92 9.39 -12.64
CA PHE A 19 -20.63 8.94 -12.09
C PHE A 19 -20.53 9.10 -10.57
N GLY A 20 -21.49 9.76 -9.91
CA GLY A 20 -21.45 10.01 -8.48
C GLY A 20 -20.34 10.99 -8.07
N LYS A 21 -19.92 10.87 -6.81
CA LYS A 21 -18.81 11.64 -6.23
C LYS A 21 -17.54 10.78 -6.24
N LEU A 22 -16.39 11.43 -6.38
CA LEU A 22 -15.10 10.79 -6.13
C LEU A 22 -15.05 10.20 -4.70
N PRO A 23 -14.57 8.96 -4.52
CA PRO A 23 -14.28 8.41 -3.20
C PRO A 23 -13.30 9.29 -2.41
N GLU A 24 -13.26 9.07 -1.10
CA GLU A 24 -12.25 9.72 -0.27
C GLU A 24 -10.85 9.28 -0.67
N ARG A 25 -9.86 10.14 -0.43
CA ARG A 25 -8.47 9.83 -0.74
C ARG A 25 -7.99 8.73 0.19
N ILE A 26 -7.54 7.63 -0.41
CA ILE A 26 -6.92 6.50 0.29
C ILE A 26 -5.48 6.88 0.63
N ARG A 27 -5.01 6.52 1.83
CA ARG A 27 -3.61 6.75 2.19
C ARG A 27 -2.73 5.72 1.49
N LEU A 28 -1.48 6.06 1.22
CA LEU A 28 -0.60 5.17 0.46
C LEU A 28 -0.38 3.85 1.22
N GLU A 29 -0.25 3.91 2.54
CA GLU A 29 -0.11 2.76 3.42
C GLU A 29 -1.27 1.76 3.31
N ASP A 30 -2.49 2.23 3.02
CA ASP A 30 -3.67 1.36 2.87
C ASP A 30 -3.73 0.68 1.49
N THR A 31 -2.84 1.06 0.56
CA THR A 31 -2.80 0.51 -0.81
C THR A 31 -1.79 -0.63 -0.97
N VAL A 32 -1.00 -0.93 0.06
CA VAL A 32 0.07 -1.94 0.03
C VAL A 32 -0.10 -2.96 1.16
N GLU A 33 0.26 -4.21 0.90
CA GLU A 33 0.30 -5.28 1.89
C GLU A 33 1.68 -5.94 1.86
N GLU A 34 2.28 -6.19 3.03
CA GLU A 34 3.52 -6.95 3.14
C GLU A 34 3.22 -8.44 3.16
N ARG A 35 3.86 -9.19 2.27
CA ARG A 35 3.80 -10.65 2.23
C ARG A 35 5.18 -11.25 2.01
N ALA A 36 5.47 -12.31 2.76
CA ALA A 36 6.68 -13.08 2.56
C ALA A 36 6.68 -13.70 1.15
N ALA A 37 7.77 -13.54 0.42
CA ALA A 37 7.92 -14.11 -0.91
C ALA A 37 7.97 -15.65 -0.89
N ILE A 38 8.47 -16.23 0.21
CA ILE A 38 8.55 -17.66 0.48
C ILE A 38 8.12 -17.89 1.93
N ALA A 39 7.55 -19.06 2.22
CA ALA A 39 7.27 -19.47 3.59
C ALA A 39 8.55 -19.36 4.46
N PRO A 40 8.49 -18.76 5.66
CA PRO A 40 9.62 -18.71 6.58
C PRO A 40 10.14 -20.11 6.88
N ASP A 41 11.45 -20.29 6.84
CA ASP A 41 12.12 -21.55 7.19
C ASP A 41 12.57 -21.49 8.66
N PRO A 42 11.96 -22.26 9.58
CA PRO A 42 12.29 -22.23 11.00
C PRO A 42 13.76 -22.61 11.29
N ALA A 43 14.39 -23.39 10.42
CA ALA A 43 15.79 -23.78 10.60
C ALA A 43 16.74 -22.58 10.44
N LYS A 44 16.35 -21.55 9.66
CA LYS A 44 17.16 -20.34 9.46
C LYS A 44 17.17 -19.41 10.66
N ASP A 45 16.12 -19.45 11.46
CA ASP A 45 16.01 -18.65 12.69
C ASP A 45 16.61 -19.36 13.92
N THR A 46 17.05 -20.62 13.75
CA THR A 46 17.69 -21.39 14.83
C THR A 46 19.17 -21.04 14.89
N TYR A 47 19.53 -20.15 15.81
CA TYR A 47 20.93 -19.84 16.08
C TYR A 47 21.65 -21.04 16.74
N ASN A 48 22.75 -21.48 16.13
CA ASN A 48 23.65 -22.48 16.71
C ASN A 48 25.01 -21.85 17.02
N PRO A 49 25.40 -21.70 18.30
CA PRO A 49 26.69 -21.12 18.69
C PRO A 49 27.89 -22.00 18.33
N ASP A 50 27.71 -23.25 17.90
CA ASP A 50 28.82 -24.14 17.52
C ASP A 50 29.12 -24.10 16.00
N GLU A 51 28.30 -23.41 15.20
CA GLU A 51 28.49 -23.33 13.74
C GLU A 51 29.85 -22.70 13.34
N TRP A 52 30.38 -21.77 14.14
CA TRP A 52 31.66 -21.12 13.84
C TRP A 52 32.84 -22.11 13.95
N LEU A 53 32.76 -23.09 14.86
CA LEU A 53 33.80 -24.11 15.02
C LEU A 53 33.93 -24.96 13.76
N VAL A 54 32.80 -25.35 13.17
CA VAL A 54 32.77 -26.18 11.96
C VAL A 54 33.28 -25.41 10.73
N ARG A 55 32.94 -24.11 10.60
CA ARG A 55 33.32 -23.32 9.41
C ARG A 55 34.74 -22.78 9.43
N TYR A 56 35.34 -22.56 10.61
CA TYR A 56 36.59 -21.81 10.73
C TYR A 56 37.71 -22.54 11.49
N CYS A 57 37.45 -23.70 12.08
CA CYS A 57 38.45 -24.44 12.86
C CYS A 57 38.76 -25.84 12.31
N LEU A 58 38.33 -26.14 11.07
CA LEU A 58 38.66 -27.35 10.31
C LEU A 58 39.69 -27.07 9.21
#